data_AF-A0A3B9AFZ0-F1
#
_entry.id   AF-A0A3B9AFZ0-F1
#
_cell.length_a   1.000
_cell.length_b   1.000
_cell.length_c   1.000
_cell.angle_alpha   90.00
_cell.angle_beta   90.00
_cell.angle_gamma   90.00
#
_symmetry.space_group_name_H-M   'P 1'
#
loop_
_entity.id
_entity.type
_entity.pdbx_description
1 polymer ?
#
loop_
_entity_poly.entity_id
_entity_poly.type
_entity_poly.pdbx_seq_one_letter_code
_entity_poly.pdbx_strand_id
1 'polypeptide(L)'
;AEHWQDLDNGAPLPAQMFRAGSEAVAEMTDEFTYSLQSIWPINKQNAPKTPVEKEGLQYIADNPGENFYGREELGGVTYFTAVYPDVAVSEACTSCHNEHKDTPKTDFKLGEVMGGVVIRVPL
;
A
#
# COMPACT_ATOMS: atom_id res chain seq x y z
N ALA A 1 2.62 10.38 14.06
CA ALA A 1 1.85 9.50 14.97
C ALA A 1 0.51 9.20 14.31
N GLU A 2 -0.20 8.12 14.69
CA GLU A 2 -1.51 7.83 14.09
C GLU A 2 -2.51 8.99 14.28
N HIS A 3 -2.48 9.63 15.44
CA HIS A 3 -3.29 10.81 15.80
C HIS A 3 -2.52 12.12 15.60
N TRP A 4 -1.78 12.25 14.49
CA TRP A 4 -0.94 13.43 14.25
C TRP A 4 -1.70 14.76 14.22
N GLN A 5 -2.97 14.74 13.84
CA GLN A 5 -3.82 15.94 13.78
C GLN A 5 -4.05 16.57 15.16
N ASP A 6 -3.92 15.79 16.23
CA ASP A 6 -4.10 16.24 17.61
C ASP A 6 -2.81 16.80 18.23
N LEU A 7 -1.70 16.82 17.46
CA LEU A 7 -0.39 17.28 17.92
C LEU A 7 -0.03 18.59 17.21
N ASP A 8 0.42 19.58 17.98
CA ASP A 8 0.79 20.93 17.48
C ASP A 8 1.83 20.91 16.34
N ASN A 9 2.74 19.93 16.37
CA ASN A 9 3.72 19.65 15.31
C ASN A 9 3.62 18.20 14.81
N GLY A 10 2.40 17.67 14.75
CA GLY A 10 2.17 16.32 14.25
C GLY A 10 2.41 16.22 12.76
N ALA A 11 3.12 15.17 12.34
CA ALA A 11 3.25 14.79 10.95
C ALA A 11 2.52 13.46 10.68
N PRO A 12 1.87 13.33 9.50
CA PRO A 12 1.24 12.08 9.10
C PRO A 12 2.28 10.96 9.01
N LEU A 13 1.85 9.75 9.38
CA LEU A 13 2.63 8.55 9.08
C LEU A 13 2.76 8.36 7.56
N PRO A 14 3.76 7.60 7.07
CA PRO A 14 3.95 7.37 5.64
C PRO A 14 2.67 6.94 4.91
N ALA A 15 1.94 5.97 5.47
CA ALA A 15 0.67 5.50 4.89
C ALA A 15 -0.45 6.57 4.89
N GLN A 16 -0.48 7.45 5.90
CA GLN A 16 -1.47 8.53 5.97
C GLN A 16 -1.15 9.65 4.97
N MET A 17 0.13 10.00 4.82
CA MET A 17 0.59 10.94 3.80
C MET A 17 0.29 10.41 2.40
N PHE A 18 0.62 9.15 2.14
CA PHE A 18 0.37 8.52 0.86
C PHE A 18 -1.11 8.47 0.50
N ARG A 19 -1.97 8.11 1.47
CA ARG A 19 -3.42 8.13 1.28
C ARG A 19 -3.93 9.53 0.93
N ALA A 20 -3.53 10.55 1.69
CA ALA A 20 -3.94 11.93 1.41
C ALA A 20 -3.53 12.37 -0.01
N GLY A 21 -2.32 12.00 -0.45
CA GLY A 21 -1.88 12.23 -1.82
C GLY A 21 -2.74 11.49 -2.85
N SER A 22 -3.08 10.22 -2.61
CA SER A 22 -3.93 9.45 -3.53
C SER A 22 -5.35 10.00 -3.65
N GLU A 23 -5.92 10.46 -2.53
CA GLU A 23 -7.24 11.10 -2.49
C GLU A 23 -7.22 12.42 -3.26
N ALA A 24 -6.23 13.28 -3.04
CA ALA A 24 -6.09 14.54 -3.77
C ALA A 24 -5.94 14.31 -5.29
N VAL A 25 -5.17 13.32 -5.73
CA VAL A 25 -5.04 13.01 -7.16
C VAL A 25 -6.35 12.49 -7.75
N ALA A 26 -7.08 11.64 -7.01
CA ALA A 26 -8.37 11.12 -7.46
C ALA A 26 -9.45 12.21 -7.60
N GLU A 27 -9.33 13.33 -6.87
CA GLU A 27 -10.18 14.52 -7.06
C GLU A 27 -9.80 15.32 -8.32
N MET A 28 -8.57 15.18 -8.80
CA MET A 28 -8.05 15.94 -9.94
C MET A 28 -8.19 15.20 -11.28
N THR A 29 -8.16 13.87 -11.28
CA THR A 29 -8.19 13.07 -12.51
C THR A 29 -8.68 11.64 -12.26
N ASP A 30 -9.31 11.06 -13.28
CA ASP A 30 -9.67 9.65 -13.38
C ASP A 30 -8.78 8.86 -14.36
N GLU A 31 -7.74 9.50 -14.93
CA GLU A 31 -6.79 8.86 -15.85
C GLU A 31 -5.99 7.73 -15.19
N PHE A 32 -5.84 7.78 -13.87
CA PHE A 32 -5.28 6.69 -13.08
C PHE A 32 -5.73 6.79 -11.63
N THR A 33 -5.63 5.67 -10.91
CA THR A 33 -5.76 5.64 -9.45
C THR A 33 -4.56 4.93 -8.86
N TYR A 34 -4.24 5.25 -7.61
CA TYR A 34 -3.21 4.52 -6.89
C TYR A 34 -3.55 4.41 -5.40
N SER A 35 -3.04 3.38 -4.75
CA SER A 35 -3.26 3.15 -3.32
C SER A 35 -2.12 2.35 -2.72
N LEU A 36 -1.87 2.55 -1.43
CA LEU A 36 -0.93 1.72 -0.68
C LEU A 36 -1.69 0.56 -0.04
N GLN A 37 -1.28 -0.67 -0.36
CA GLN A 37 -1.95 -1.88 0.09
C GLN A 37 -0.97 -2.87 0.71
N SER A 38 -1.47 -3.81 1.51
CA SER A 38 -0.68 -4.90 2.06
C SER A 38 -1.55 -6.14 2.31
N ILE A 39 -0.95 -7.33 2.17
CA ILE A 39 -1.54 -8.58 2.66
C ILE A 39 -1.45 -8.74 4.18
N TRP A 40 -0.70 -7.84 4.85
CA TRP A 40 -0.56 -7.73 6.30
C TRP A 40 -0.91 -6.31 6.81
N PRO A 41 -2.09 -5.76 6.48
CA PRO A 41 -2.36 -4.37 6.76
C PRO A 41 -2.72 -4.16 8.25
N ILE A 42 -2.05 -3.20 8.89
CA ILE A 42 -2.45 -2.70 10.21
C ILE A 42 -3.84 -2.05 10.13
N ASN A 43 -4.00 -1.10 9.19
CA ASN A 43 -5.29 -0.52 8.87
C ASN A 43 -5.99 -1.38 7.81
N LYS A 44 -7.08 -2.05 8.20
CA LYS A 44 -7.86 -2.95 7.33
C LYS A 44 -8.35 -2.31 6.02
N GLN A 45 -8.43 -0.99 5.93
CA GLN A 45 -8.78 -0.30 4.68
C GLN A 45 -7.72 -0.48 3.58
N ASN A 46 -6.48 -0.79 3.94
CA ASN A 46 -5.36 -1.04 3.04
C ASN A 46 -5.25 -2.53 2.61
N ALA A 47 -6.25 -3.35 2.93
CA ALA A 47 -6.30 -4.72 2.44
C ALA A 47 -6.63 -4.75 0.94
N PRO A 48 -6.03 -5.66 0.15
CA PRO A 48 -6.43 -5.88 -1.23
C PRO A 48 -7.88 -6.36 -1.28
N LYS A 49 -8.60 -5.88 -2.30
CA LYS A 49 -10.01 -6.13 -2.56
C LYS A 49 -10.21 -7.04 -3.77
N THR A 50 -9.28 -7.03 -4.72
CA THR A 50 -9.39 -7.80 -5.97
C THR A 50 -8.39 -8.97 -6.02
N PRO A 51 -8.67 -10.00 -6.83
CA PRO A 51 -7.72 -11.09 -7.03
C PRO A 51 -6.36 -10.62 -7.55
N VAL A 52 -6.34 -9.65 -8.48
CA VAL A 52 -5.10 -9.12 -9.09
C VAL A 52 -4.26 -8.35 -8.08
N GLU A 53 -4.89 -7.56 -7.20
CA GLU A 53 -4.18 -6.92 -6.08
C GLU A 53 -3.54 -7.96 -5.15
N LYS A 54 -4.30 -8.98 -4.74
CA LYS A 54 -3.82 -10.00 -3.82
C LYS A 54 -2.69 -10.82 -4.43
N GLU A 55 -2.83 -11.23 -5.69
CA GLU A 55 -1.80 -11.94 -6.44
C GLU A 55 -0.54 -11.08 -6.59
N GLY A 56 -0.71 -9.82 -7.00
CA GLY A 56 0.42 -8.91 -7.19
C GLY A 56 1.18 -8.63 -5.91
N LEU A 57 0.48 -8.38 -4.80
CA LEU A 57 1.10 -8.19 -3.48
C LEU A 57 1.83 -9.44 -2.99
N GLN A 58 1.26 -10.63 -3.21
CA GLN A 58 1.93 -11.88 -2.88
C GLN A 58 3.18 -12.09 -3.76
N TYR A 59 3.07 -11.80 -5.06
CA TYR A 59 4.18 -11.94 -6.01
C TYR A 59 5.38 -11.09 -5.62
N ILE A 60 5.19 -9.80 -5.33
CA ILE A 60 6.30 -8.90 -4.96
C ILE A 60 6.91 -9.26 -3.60
N ALA A 61 6.13 -9.86 -2.69
CA ALA A 61 6.62 -10.35 -1.41
C ALA A 61 7.49 -11.61 -1.58
N ASP A 62 7.08 -12.51 -2.49
CA ASP A 62 7.79 -13.75 -2.78
C ASP A 62 9.01 -13.55 -3.71
N ASN A 63 9.03 -12.47 -4.49
CA ASN A 63 10.08 -12.13 -5.45
C ASN A 63 10.65 -10.72 -5.20
N PRO A 64 11.47 -10.54 -4.15
CA PRO A 64 12.00 -9.22 -3.79
C PRO A 64 12.77 -8.55 -4.94
N GLY A 65 12.44 -7.29 -5.21
CA GLY A 65 13.05 -6.50 -6.29
C GLY A 65 12.32 -6.57 -7.63
N GLU A 66 11.28 -7.39 -7.73
CA GLU A 66 10.41 -7.46 -8.90
C GLU A 66 9.12 -6.66 -8.72
N ASN A 67 8.54 -6.26 -9.85
CA ASN A 67 7.20 -5.66 -9.91
C ASN A 67 6.23 -6.68 -10.49
N PHE A 68 4.95 -6.50 -10.20
CA PHE A 68 3.89 -7.28 -10.82
C PHE A 68 3.03 -6.41 -11.73
N TYR A 69 2.56 -7.00 -12.83
CA TYR A 69 1.66 -6.35 -13.79
C TYR A 69 0.54 -7.30 -14.16
N GLY A 70 -0.69 -6.79 -14.18
CA GLY A 70 -1.88 -7.55 -14.52
C GLY A 70 -2.94 -6.69 -15.23
N ARG A 71 -4.04 -7.33 -15.59
CA ARG A 71 -5.25 -6.65 -16.04
C ARG A 71 -6.44 -7.14 -15.23
N GLU A 72 -7.37 -6.24 -14.95
CA GLU A 72 -8.63 -6.59 -14.29
C GLU A 72 -9.78 -5.73 -14.82
N GLU A 73 -11.00 -6.27 -14.74
CA GLU A 73 -12.21 -5.53 -15.10
C GLU A 73 -12.96 -5.13 -13.83
N LEU A 74 -13.21 -3.83 -13.67
CA LEU A 74 -13.93 -3.27 -12.53
C LEU A 74 -15.03 -2.34 -13.07
N GLY A 75 -16.29 -2.63 -12.71
CA GLY A 75 -17.41 -1.81 -13.16
C GLY A 75 -17.56 -1.71 -14.69
N GLY A 76 -17.11 -2.73 -15.44
CA GLY A 76 -17.14 -2.75 -16.91
C GLY A 76 -16.00 -1.99 -17.59
N VAL A 77 -15.04 -1.46 -16.82
CA VAL A 77 -13.82 -0.83 -17.35
C VAL A 77 -12.65 -1.78 -17.13
N THR A 78 -11.86 -2.02 -18.18
CA THR A 78 -10.62 -2.79 -18.06
C THR A 78 -9.50 -1.87 -17.60
N TYR A 79 -8.74 -2.31 -16.59
CA TYR A 79 -7.58 -1.59 -16.07
C TYR A 79 -6.32 -2.39 -16.30
N PHE A 80 -5.24 -1.71 -16.67
CA PHE A 80 -3.89 -2.19 -16.42
C PHE A 80 -3.52 -1.90 -14.96
N THR A 81 -3.13 -2.93 -14.23
CA THR A 81 -2.79 -2.83 -12.80
C THR A 81 -1.31 -3.16 -12.62
N ALA A 82 -0.58 -2.26 -11.97
CA ALA A 82 0.81 -2.44 -11.61
C ALA A 82 0.97 -2.43 -10.09
N VAL A 83 1.79 -3.33 -9.54
CA VAL A 83 2.09 -3.41 -8.11
C VAL A 83 3.59 -3.28 -7.91
N TYR A 84 3.99 -2.24 -7.19
CA TYR A 84 5.38 -1.92 -6.87
C TYR A 84 5.65 -2.14 -5.38
N PRO A 85 6.79 -2.74 -4.99
CA PRO A 85 7.05 -3.07 -3.60
C PRO A 85 7.25 -1.84 -2.71
N ASP A 86 6.55 -1.84 -1.57
CA ASP A 86 6.81 -0.94 -0.45
C ASP A 86 7.73 -1.66 0.55
N VAL A 87 8.98 -1.23 0.62
CA VAL A 87 10.06 -1.91 1.32
C VAL A 87 10.32 -1.25 2.67
N ALA A 88 10.57 -2.06 3.70
CA ALA A 88 11.05 -1.62 4.98
C ALA A 88 12.44 -0.95 4.85
N VAL A 89 12.49 0.36 4.61
CA VAL A 89 13.75 1.10 4.38
C VAL A 89 14.39 1.64 5.66
N SER A 90 13.70 1.60 6.80
CA SER A 90 14.23 2.07 8.08
C SER A 90 13.75 1.21 9.25
N GLU A 91 14.49 1.23 10.37
CA GLU A 91 14.10 0.54 11.61
C GLU A 91 12.74 1.00 12.15
N ALA A 92 12.39 2.27 11.93
CA ALA A 92 11.09 2.81 12.33
C ALA A 92 9.92 2.11 11.61
N CYS A 93 10.12 1.69 10.34
CA CYS A 93 9.13 0.92 9.60
C CYS A 93 8.87 -0.42 10.29
N THR A 94 9.94 -1.18 10.57
CA THR A 94 9.82 -2.52 11.15
C THR A 94 9.36 -2.49 12.60
N SER A 95 9.88 -1.58 13.44
CA SER A 95 9.48 -1.52 14.86
C SER A 95 8.01 -1.19 15.01
N CYS A 96 7.53 -0.15 14.31
CA CYS A 96 6.11 0.21 14.37
C CYS A 96 5.23 -0.94 13.87
N HIS A 97 5.54 -1.55 12.73
CA HIS A 97 4.72 -2.63 12.20
C HIS A 97 4.78 -3.93 13.01
N ASN A 98 5.90 -4.22 13.66
CA ASN A 98 6.04 -5.43 14.45
C ASN A 98 5.39 -5.31 15.84
N GLU A 99 5.32 -4.10 16.40
CA GLU A 99 4.82 -3.84 17.75
C GLU A 99 3.38 -3.32 17.79
N HIS A 100 2.82 -2.96 16.62
CA HIS A 100 1.46 -2.42 16.57
C HIS A 100 0.42 -3.44 17.05
N LYS A 101 -0.47 -3.03 17.95
CA LYS A 101 -1.51 -3.91 18.54
C LYS A 101 -2.40 -4.63 17.51
N ASP A 102 -2.62 -4.01 16.36
CA ASP A 102 -3.48 -4.51 15.29
C ASP A 102 -2.69 -5.20 14.16
N THR A 103 -1.37 -5.40 14.34
CA THR A 103 -0.56 -5.99 13.28
C THR A 103 -0.88 -7.47 13.07
N PRO A 104 -1.06 -7.92 11.81
CA PRO A 104 -1.22 -9.34 11.51
C PRO A 104 0.13 -10.06 11.34
N LYS A 105 1.27 -9.33 11.33
CA LYS A 105 2.63 -9.89 11.17
C LYS A 105 3.63 -9.10 12.04
N THR A 106 4.44 -9.81 12.82
CA THR A 106 5.27 -9.22 13.89
C THR A 106 6.78 -9.41 13.70
N ASP A 107 7.21 -9.92 12.54
CA ASP A 107 8.57 -10.37 12.28
C ASP A 107 9.18 -9.74 11.01
N PHE A 108 8.70 -8.57 10.57
CA PHE A 108 9.31 -7.84 9.46
C PHE A 108 10.75 -7.46 9.77
N LYS A 109 11.62 -7.57 8.76
CA LYS A 109 13.02 -7.14 8.80
C LYS A 109 13.29 -6.01 7.81
N LEU A 110 14.38 -5.28 8.07
CA LEU A 110 14.84 -4.24 7.17
C LEU A 110 15.11 -4.84 5.77
N GLY A 111 14.60 -4.20 4.74
CA GLY A 111 14.67 -4.67 3.35
C GLY A 111 13.57 -5.64 2.93
N GLU A 112 12.68 -6.07 3.83
CA GLU A 112 11.53 -6.88 3.46
C GLU A 112 10.39 -6.03 2.89
N VAL A 113 9.61 -6.64 2.00
CA VAL A 113 8.40 -6.05 1.42
C VAL A 113 7.30 -6.06 2.48
N MET A 114 6.78 -4.89 2.80
CA MET A 114 5.71 -4.69 3.79
C MET A 114 4.34 -4.55 3.15
N GLY A 115 4.31 -4.22 1.86
CA GLY A 115 3.11 -4.01 1.06
C GLY A 115 3.50 -3.60 -0.35
N GLY A 116 2.59 -2.93 -1.04
CA GLY A 116 2.87 -2.40 -2.36
C GLY A 116 1.99 -1.23 -2.74
N VAL A 117 2.53 -0.39 -3.60
CA VAL A 117 1.78 0.64 -4.30
C VAL A 117 1.07 -0.03 -5.48
N VAL A 118 -0.26 -0.08 -5.41
CA VAL A 118 -1.11 -0.56 -6.49
C VAL A 118 -1.54 0.64 -7.33
N ILE A 119 -1.20 0.62 -8.62
CA ILE A 119 -1.58 1.65 -9.59
C ILE A 119 -2.52 1.01 -10.63
N ARG A 120 -3.60 1.70 -10.98
CA ARG A 120 -4.52 1.31 -12.04
C ARG A 120 -4.64 2.40 -13.08
N VAL A 121 -4.54 2.00 -14.35
CA VAL A 121 -4.74 2.88 -15.51
C VAL A 121 -5.85 2.25 -16.35
N PRO A 122 -6.97 2.96 -16.64
CA PRO A 122 -7.99 2.49 -17.58
C PRO A 122 -7.37 2.21 -18.96
N LEU A 123 -7.82 1.15 -19.62
CA LEU A 123 -7.43 0.77 -20.98
C LEU A 123 -8.45 1.19 -22.04
#